data_AF-A0A1C5YJR0-F1
#
_entry.id   AF-A0A1C5YJR0-F1
#
_cell.length_a   1.000
_cell.length_b   1.000
_cell.length_c   1.000
_cell.angle_alpha   90.00
_cell.angle_beta   90.00
_cell.angle_gamma   90.00
#
_symmetry.space_group_name_H-M   'P 1'
#
loop_
_entity.id
_entity.type
_entity.pdbx_description
1 polymer ?
#
loop_
_entity_poly.entity_id
_entity_poly.type
_entity_poly.pdbx_seq_one_letter_code
_entity_poly.pdbx_strand_id
1 'polypeptide(L)'
;MAKIQTFELDRWSEPDENHRVKHIGMADAKETFDKLKTHLEAHGLLPDEYFSFSGKYEGLTGELPEFEEALCIPNFGSSEGIYLDISLACRDGDGKRYFQSFATGKTLGETADDYFRMFRIAAECSLMLNGRGFSYERNNVDIVLTEKEAAAVANSVELDLCGYFEPETEALLSSALEKFAGAPCTAIQTITCHGRDDYSVWNVEIPSDMFRSIVREAAEKIGTLEELMSGMDPTSGCEMRLLTRMKDGRFAFFTIPERMNALRDYETQGSSTRGDKEQIMAEIFTDWEPAEEPEDELDR
;
A
#
# COMPACT_ATOMS: atom_id res chain seq x y z
N MET A 1 -20.51 -0.62 0.95
CA MET A 1 -19.75 -1.34 -0.10
C MET A 1 -20.14 -0.76 -1.45
N ALA A 2 -19.17 -0.40 -2.28
CA ALA A 2 -19.46 0.09 -3.61
C ALA A 2 -19.86 -1.09 -4.50
N LYS A 3 -20.93 -0.92 -5.26
CA LYS A 3 -21.33 -1.89 -6.29
C LYS A 3 -20.92 -1.34 -7.65
N ILE A 4 -20.25 -2.17 -8.43
CA ILE A 4 -19.93 -1.87 -9.82
C ILE A 4 -21.05 -2.46 -10.67
N GLN A 5 -21.76 -1.60 -11.39
CA GLN A 5 -22.76 -2.00 -12.37
C GLN A 5 -22.12 -2.02 -13.76
N THR A 6 -22.05 -3.20 -14.38
CA THR A 6 -21.46 -3.36 -15.71
C THR A 6 -22.46 -3.00 -16.81
N PHE A 7 -22.01 -2.89 -18.06
CA PHE A 7 -22.86 -2.40 -19.14
C PHE A 7 -23.90 -3.42 -19.59
N GLU A 8 -25.14 -2.96 -19.70
CA GLU A 8 -26.20 -3.69 -20.40
C GLU A 8 -25.97 -3.56 -21.90
N LEU A 9 -25.40 -4.61 -22.50
CA LEU A 9 -25.06 -4.65 -23.92
C LEU A 9 -26.10 -5.40 -24.74
N ASP A 10 -26.74 -6.41 -24.16
CA ASP A 10 -27.82 -7.17 -24.77
C ASP A 10 -29.12 -6.38 -24.74
N ARG A 11 -29.82 -6.30 -25.86
CA ARG A 11 -31.17 -5.73 -25.92
C ARG A 11 -32.18 -6.85 -25.99
N TRP A 12 -33.14 -6.78 -25.08
CA TRP A 12 -34.20 -7.76 -24.93
C TRP A 12 -35.55 -7.16 -25.33
N SER A 13 -36.43 -7.97 -25.91
CA SER A 13 -37.82 -7.57 -26.16
C SER A 13 -38.57 -7.34 -24.85
N GLU A 14 -39.72 -6.68 -24.93
CA GLU A 14 -40.69 -6.75 -23.84
C GLU A 14 -41.07 -8.21 -23.54
N PRO A 15 -41.37 -8.55 -22.27
CA PRO A 15 -41.81 -9.88 -21.92
C PRO A 15 -43.11 -10.25 -22.63
N ASP A 16 -43.18 -11.46 -23.17
CA ASP A 16 -44.43 -12.01 -23.70
C ASP A 16 -45.42 -12.38 -22.57
N GLU A 17 -46.60 -12.89 -22.93
CA GLU A 17 -47.65 -13.31 -21.98
C GLU A 17 -47.18 -14.39 -20.97
N ASN A 18 -46.07 -15.08 -21.26
CA ASN A 18 -45.45 -16.08 -20.38
C ASN A 18 -44.21 -15.53 -19.66
N HIS A 19 -44.02 -14.21 -19.64
CA HIS A 19 -42.86 -13.51 -19.09
C HIS A 19 -41.51 -13.91 -19.72
N ARG A 20 -41.51 -14.33 -21.00
CA ARG A 20 -40.28 -14.64 -21.73
C ARG A 20 -39.83 -13.43 -22.54
N VAL A 21 -38.53 -13.17 -22.55
CA VAL A 21 -37.90 -12.15 -23.39
C VAL A 21 -37.10 -12.80 -24.51
N LYS A 22 -36.99 -12.12 -25.66
CA LYS A 22 -36.16 -12.54 -26.78
C LYS A 22 -35.01 -11.57 -26.95
N HIS A 23 -33.83 -12.09 -27.30
CA HIS A 23 -32.73 -11.22 -27.71
C HIS A 23 -33.08 -10.57 -29.05
N ILE A 24 -33.02 -9.24 -29.12
CA ILE A 24 -33.43 -8.46 -30.29
C ILE A 24 -32.30 -7.67 -30.94
N GLY A 25 -31.11 -7.69 -30.35
CA GLY A 25 -29.92 -7.03 -30.89
C GLY A 25 -29.00 -6.55 -29.77
N MET A 26 -27.97 -5.81 -30.14
CA MET A 26 -26.97 -5.32 -29.20
C MET A 26 -27.08 -3.79 -29.04
N ALA A 27 -26.47 -3.26 -27.99
CA ALA A 27 -26.32 -1.83 -27.78
C ALA A 27 -25.55 -1.17 -28.95
N ASP A 28 -25.79 0.13 -29.16
CA ASP A 28 -25.04 0.89 -30.17
C ASP A 28 -23.54 0.93 -29.81
N ALA A 29 -22.69 0.66 -30.80
CA ALA A 29 -21.25 0.55 -30.62
C ALA A 29 -20.62 1.88 -30.23
N LYS A 30 -21.07 2.99 -30.83
CA LYS A 30 -20.51 4.31 -30.55
C LYS A 30 -20.96 4.80 -29.18
N GLU A 31 -22.24 4.63 -28.85
CA GLU A 31 -22.76 4.95 -27.52
C GLU A 31 -22.09 4.11 -26.43
N THR A 32 -21.84 2.82 -26.69
CA THR A 32 -21.11 1.95 -25.75
C THR A 32 -19.68 2.42 -25.54
N PHE A 33 -18.99 2.83 -26.61
CA PHE A 33 -17.67 3.44 -26.49
C PHE A 33 -17.71 4.74 -25.67
N ASP A 34 -18.68 5.63 -25.91
CA ASP A 34 -18.80 6.88 -25.17
C ASP A 34 -19.12 6.66 -23.68
N LYS A 35 -19.95 5.66 -23.37
CA LYS A 35 -20.19 5.20 -22.00
C LYS A 35 -18.91 4.67 -21.36
N LEU A 36 -18.14 3.84 -22.08
CA LEU A 36 -16.86 3.32 -21.58
C LEU A 36 -15.88 4.45 -21.30
N LYS A 37 -15.73 5.40 -22.23
CA LYS A 37 -14.86 6.56 -22.07
C LYS A 37 -15.27 7.40 -20.85
N THR A 38 -16.57 7.72 -20.72
CA THR A 38 -17.10 8.48 -19.58
C THR A 38 -16.85 7.76 -18.25
N HIS A 39 -17.02 6.43 -18.23
CA HIS A 39 -16.74 5.60 -17.06
C HIS A 39 -15.27 5.68 -16.67
N LEU A 40 -14.35 5.50 -17.63
CA LEU A 40 -12.92 5.60 -17.38
C LEU A 40 -12.51 7.00 -16.88
N GLU A 41 -13.05 8.08 -17.48
CA GLU A 41 -12.81 9.45 -17.04
C GLU A 41 -13.26 9.66 -15.58
N ALA A 42 -14.48 9.24 -15.24
CA ALA A 42 -15.02 9.40 -13.89
C ALA A 42 -14.21 8.67 -12.80
N HIS A 43 -13.48 7.61 -13.17
CA HIS A 43 -12.65 6.82 -12.27
C HIS A 43 -11.15 7.15 -12.36
N GLY A 44 -10.76 8.17 -13.13
CA GLY A 44 -9.35 8.54 -13.33
C GLY A 44 -8.54 7.47 -14.10
N LEU A 45 -9.22 6.64 -14.88
CA LEU A 45 -8.68 5.51 -15.65
C LEU A 45 -8.68 5.77 -17.16
N LEU A 46 -8.83 7.02 -17.60
CA LEU A 46 -8.64 7.31 -19.02
C LEU A 46 -7.14 7.26 -19.35
N PRO A 47 -6.73 6.61 -20.46
CA PRO A 47 -5.39 6.77 -21.01
C PRO A 47 -5.09 8.25 -21.26
N ASP A 48 -3.88 8.69 -20.89
CA ASP A 48 -3.53 10.11 -20.84
C ASP A 48 -3.02 10.71 -22.15
N GLU A 49 -2.68 9.90 -23.15
CA GLU A 49 -2.41 10.40 -24.50
C GLU A 49 -3.70 10.45 -25.34
N TYR A 50 -4.34 9.30 -25.55
CA TYR A 50 -5.64 9.23 -26.22
C TYR A 50 -6.42 7.95 -25.88
N PHE A 51 -7.74 8.02 -26.06
CA PHE A 51 -8.63 6.87 -26.11
C PHE A 51 -9.66 7.07 -27.23
N SER A 52 -9.64 6.19 -28.22
CA SER A 52 -10.26 6.38 -29.53
C SER A 52 -11.11 5.18 -29.93
N PHE A 53 -12.26 5.46 -30.55
CA PHE A 53 -13.12 4.43 -31.12
C PHE A 53 -12.52 3.94 -32.44
N SER A 54 -11.96 2.74 -32.46
CA SER A 54 -11.34 2.15 -33.64
C SER A 54 -12.35 1.46 -34.56
N GLY A 55 -13.54 1.09 -34.05
CA GLY A 55 -14.56 0.36 -34.80
C GLY A 55 -14.97 1.03 -36.12
N LYS A 56 -14.98 2.36 -36.21
CA LYS A 56 -15.36 3.09 -37.44
C LYS A 56 -14.43 2.82 -38.62
N TYR A 57 -13.13 2.58 -38.36
CA TYR A 57 -12.14 2.35 -39.41
C TYR A 57 -12.23 0.95 -40.02
N GLU A 58 -12.98 0.05 -39.37
CA GLU A 58 -13.22 -1.33 -39.82
C GLU A 58 -14.70 -1.63 -40.12
N GLY A 59 -15.54 -0.59 -40.20
CA GLY A 59 -16.94 -0.73 -40.63
C GLY A 59 -17.94 -1.04 -39.51
N LEU A 60 -17.54 -0.96 -38.24
CA LEU A 60 -18.48 -1.05 -37.12
C LEU A 60 -19.32 0.24 -37.02
N THR A 61 -20.55 0.17 -37.50
CA THR A 61 -21.54 1.26 -37.46
C THR A 61 -22.89 0.75 -36.96
N GLY A 62 -23.52 1.47 -36.04
CA GLY A 62 -24.77 1.04 -35.42
C GLY A 62 -24.53 0.10 -34.25
N GLU A 63 -25.26 -1.01 -34.18
CA GLU A 63 -25.17 -1.99 -33.09
C GLU A 63 -23.81 -2.68 -33.02
N LEU A 64 -23.40 -3.06 -31.81
CA LEU A 64 -22.28 -3.98 -31.60
C LEU A 64 -22.55 -5.31 -32.32
N PRO A 65 -21.52 -6.01 -32.82
CA PRO A 65 -21.67 -7.37 -33.28
C PRO A 65 -22.04 -8.27 -32.10
N GLU A 66 -22.66 -9.41 -32.36
CA GLU A 66 -22.74 -10.49 -31.38
C GLU A 66 -21.32 -10.99 -31.10
N PHE A 67 -20.85 -10.80 -29.87
CA PHE A 67 -19.49 -11.17 -29.47
C PHE A 67 -19.49 -12.05 -28.22
N GLU A 68 -18.58 -13.03 -28.17
CA GLU A 68 -18.43 -13.95 -27.04
C GLU A 68 -17.73 -13.26 -25.86
N GLU A 69 -16.66 -12.52 -26.14
CA GLU A 69 -15.87 -11.79 -25.15
C GLU A 69 -15.19 -10.56 -25.78
N ALA A 70 -15.03 -9.51 -24.98
CA ALA A 70 -14.19 -8.36 -25.28
C ALA A 70 -12.78 -8.61 -24.71
N LEU A 71 -11.79 -8.63 -25.59
CA LEU A 71 -10.38 -8.75 -25.24
C LEU A 71 -9.78 -7.35 -25.08
N CYS A 72 -9.30 -7.04 -23.88
CA CYS A 72 -8.63 -5.78 -23.55
C CYS A 72 -7.16 -6.06 -23.28
N ILE A 73 -6.27 -5.76 -24.23
CA ILE A 73 -4.87 -6.21 -24.20
C ILE A 73 -3.95 -5.00 -24.19
N PRO A 74 -3.23 -4.76 -23.08
CA PRO A 74 -2.13 -3.82 -23.07
C PRO A 74 -0.93 -4.35 -23.88
N ASN A 75 -0.30 -3.50 -24.67
CA ASN A 75 0.82 -3.85 -25.55
C ASN A 75 1.95 -2.80 -25.46
N PHE A 76 3.20 -3.24 -25.67
CA PHE A 76 4.33 -2.32 -25.81
C PHE A 76 4.36 -1.72 -27.22
N GLY A 77 4.25 -0.39 -27.33
CA GLY A 77 4.66 0.30 -28.54
C GLY A 77 6.18 0.36 -28.60
N SER A 78 6.78 0.21 -29.78
CA SER A 78 8.24 0.27 -29.94
C SER A 78 8.81 1.69 -29.74
N SER A 79 8.72 2.23 -28.51
CA SER A 79 9.18 3.56 -28.01
C SER A 79 8.17 4.70 -28.03
N GLU A 80 6.86 4.41 -27.92
CA GLU A 80 5.83 5.46 -27.97
C GLU A 80 4.91 5.51 -26.75
N GLY A 81 5.10 4.64 -25.76
CA GLY A 81 4.17 4.49 -24.63
C GLY A 81 3.50 3.11 -24.63
N ILE A 82 2.62 2.89 -23.64
CA ILE A 82 1.88 1.64 -23.48
C ILE A 82 0.54 1.77 -24.18
N TYR A 83 0.26 0.84 -25.08
CA TYR A 83 -0.98 0.78 -25.85
C TYR A 83 -2.00 -0.12 -25.16
N LEU A 84 -3.27 0.11 -25.43
CA LEU A 84 -4.38 -0.77 -25.09
C LEU A 84 -5.21 -1.00 -26.34
N ASP A 85 -5.30 -2.25 -26.77
CA ASP A 85 -6.17 -2.65 -27.86
C ASP A 85 -7.38 -3.40 -27.30
N ILE A 86 -8.57 -2.93 -27.68
CA ILE A 86 -9.84 -3.57 -27.34
C ILE A 86 -10.45 -4.14 -28.60
N SER A 87 -10.66 -5.47 -28.60
CA SER A 87 -11.29 -6.19 -29.71
C SER A 87 -12.43 -7.08 -29.21
N LEU A 88 -13.44 -7.28 -30.05
CA LEU A 88 -14.59 -8.13 -29.77
C LEU A 88 -14.42 -9.46 -30.50
N ALA A 89 -14.38 -10.55 -29.75
CA ALA A 89 -14.32 -11.90 -30.30
C ALA A 89 -15.69 -12.31 -30.85
N CYS A 90 -15.84 -12.28 -32.16
CA CYS A 90 -17.10 -12.52 -32.85
C CYS A 90 -17.05 -13.85 -33.62
N ARG A 91 -18.21 -14.33 -34.07
CA ARG A 91 -18.32 -15.43 -35.05
C ARG A 91 -18.97 -14.95 -36.33
N ASP A 92 -18.45 -15.39 -37.46
CA ASP A 92 -19.11 -15.19 -38.75
C ASP A 92 -20.26 -16.21 -38.95
N GLY A 93 -20.95 -16.12 -40.08
CA GLY A 93 -22.08 -17.01 -40.41
C GLY A 93 -21.70 -18.49 -40.53
N ASP A 94 -20.42 -18.80 -40.75
CA ASP A 94 -19.89 -20.16 -40.81
C ASP A 94 -19.39 -20.64 -39.44
N GLY A 95 -19.53 -19.81 -38.40
CA GLY A 95 -19.12 -20.09 -37.02
C GLY A 95 -17.62 -19.91 -36.76
N LYS A 96 -16.86 -19.36 -37.72
CA LYS A 96 -15.42 -19.10 -37.57
C LYS A 96 -15.22 -17.84 -36.74
N ARG A 97 -14.27 -17.92 -35.80
CA ARG A 97 -13.93 -16.81 -34.91
C ARG A 97 -13.13 -15.73 -35.66
N TYR A 98 -13.53 -14.48 -35.49
CA TYR A 98 -12.79 -13.29 -35.93
C TYR A 98 -12.79 -12.24 -34.82
N PHE A 99 -11.91 -11.24 -34.94
CA PHE A 99 -11.78 -10.17 -33.96
C PHE A 99 -12.14 -8.84 -34.62
N GLN A 100 -13.17 -8.19 -34.09
CA GLN A 100 -13.58 -6.86 -34.52
C GLN A 100 -12.88 -5.82 -33.64
N SER A 101 -12.07 -4.92 -34.22
CA SER A 101 -11.50 -3.81 -33.45
C SER A 101 -12.62 -2.91 -32.92
N PHE A 102 -12.51 -2.50 -31.65
CA PHE A 102 -13.52 -1.68 -30.98
C PHE A 102 -12.96 -0.34 -30.48
N ALA A 103 -11.91 -0.38 -29.68
CA ALA A 103 -11.25 0.83 -29.17
C ALA A 103 -9.73 0.64 -29.08
N THR A 104 -9.01 1.76 -29.09
CA THR A 104 -7.57 1.80 -28.82
C THR A 104 -7.26 2.95 -27.88
N GLY A 105 -6.33 2.73 -26.96
CA GLY A 105 -5.87 3.72 -25.99
C GLY A 105 -4.36 3.72 -25.87
N LYS A 106 -3.79 4.81 -25.36
CA LYS A 106 -2.35 4.97 -25.24
C LYS A 106 -1.96 5.87 -24.08
N THR A 107 -0.89 5.51 -23.38
CA THR A 107 -0.23 6.37 -22.39
C THR A 107 0.85 7.25 -23.00
N LEU A 108 1.10 8.42 -22.40
CA LEU A 108 2.24 9.28 -22.71
C LEU A 108 3.57 8.68 -22.23
N GLY A 109 3.54 7.96 -21.11
CA GLY A 109 4.72 7.35 -20.48
C GLY A 109 4.91 5.89 -20.86
N GLU A 110 6.12 5.39 -20.59
CA GLU A 110 6.57 4.00 -20.84
C GLU A 110 7.16 3.34 -19.58
N THR A 111 6.90 3.90 -18.40
CA THR A 111 7.39 3.36 -17.13
C THR A 111 6.66 2.08 -16.73
N ALA A 112 7.19 1.37 -15.73
CA ALA A 112 6.49 0.23 -15.13
C ALA A 112 5.12 0.65 -14.57
N ASP A 113 5.01 1.86 -14.02
CA ASP A 113 3.76 2.38 -13.46
C ASP A 113 2.73 2.66 -14.58
N ASP A 114 3.17 3.18 -15.73
CA ASP A 114 2.32 3.35 -16.91
C ASP A 114 1.80 1.99 -17.41
N TYR A 115 2.66 0.97 -17.40
CA TYR A 115 2.30 -0.39 -17.78
C TYR A 115 1.25 -0.97 -16.83
N PHE A 116 1.47 -0.92 -15.51
CA PHE A 116 0.52 -1.42 -14.52
C PHE A 116 -0.80 -0.63 -14.55
N ARG A 117 -0.74 0.69 -14.72
CA ARG A 117 -1.92 1.52 -14.92
C ARG A 117 -2.70 1.06 -16.15
N MET A 118 -2.04 0.79 -17.28
CA MET A 118 -2.75 0.32 -18.47
C MET A 118 -3.41 -1.05 -18.27
N PHE A 119 -2.78 -1.97 -17.52
CA PHE A 119 -3.42 -3.23 -17.13
C PHE A 119 -4.65 -3.03 -16.26
N ARG A 120 -4.63 -2.06 -15.34
CA ARG A 120 -5.80 -1.69 -14.55
C ARG A 120 -6.92 -1.14 -15.43
N ILE A 121 -6.60 -0.27 -16.39
CA ILE A 121 -7.55 0.24 -17.38
C ILE A 121 -8.14 -0.91 -18.19
N ALA A 122 -7.31 -1.85 -18.66
CA ALA A 122 -7.77 -3.02 -19.42
C ALA A 122 -8.69 -3.93 -18.60
N ALA A 123 -8.38 -4.15 -17.32
CA ALA A 123 -9.23 -4.92 -16.42
C ALA A 123 -10.60 -4.25 -16.21
N GLU A 124 -10.62 -2.92 -16.04
CA GLU A 124 -11.86 -2.15 -15.90
C GLU A 124 -12.70 -2.22 -17.18
N CYS A 125 -12.09 -2.03 -18.36
CA CYS A 125 -12.75 -2.18 -19.65
C CYS A 125 -13.33 -3.59 -19.84
N SER A 126 -12.55 -4.62 -19.51
CA SER A 126 -12.98 -6.02 -19.59
C SER A 126 -14.17 -6.28 -18.68
N LEU A 127 -14.13 -5.81 -17.43
CA LEU A 127 -15.23 -5.94 -16.48
C LEU A 127 -16.50 -5.27 -17.03
N MET A 128 -16.39 -4.06 -17.57
CA MET A 128 -17.55 -3.31 -18.07
C MET A 128 -18.19 -3.96 -19.28
N LEU A 129 -17.38 -4.46 -20.23
CA LEU A 129 -17.85 -5.02 -21.49
C LEU A 129 -18.30 -6.49 -21.36
N ASN A 130 -17.58 -7.30 -20.58
CA ASN A 130 -17.89 -8.71 -20.41
C ASN A 130 -18.93 -8.98 -19.32
N GLY A 131 -19.15 -8.01 -18.43
CA GLY A 131 -20.09 -8.15 -17.31
C GLY A 131 -21.57 -8.14 -17.70
N ARG A 132 -21.94 -7.71 -18.92
CA ARG A 132 -23.30 -7.85 -19.49
C ARG A 132 -24.46 -7.50 -18.53
N GLY A 133 -24.32 -6.40 -17.78
CA GLY A 133 -25.35 -5.89 -16.87
C GLY A 133 -25.36 -6.53 -15.48
N PHE A 134 -24.40 -7.40 -15.17
CA PHE A 134 -24.22 -7.90 -13.80
C PHE A 134 -23.65 -6.83 -12.86
N SER A 135 -23.98 -6.99 -11.58
CA SER A 135 -23.48 -6.16 -10.50
C SER A 135 -22.46 -6.93 -9.68
N TYR A 136 -21.31 -6.31 -9.43
CA TYR A 136 -20.21 -6.89 -8.66
C TYR A 136 -19.92 -6.05 -7.42
N GLU A 137 -19.62 -6.72 -6.31
CA GLU A 137 -19.22 -6.05 -5.08
C GLU A 137 -17.73 -5.71 -5.08
N ARG A 138 -17.42 -4.47 -4.71
CA ARG A 138 -16.05 -4.00 -4.52
C ARG A 138 -15.85 -3.63 -3.06
N ASN A 139 -14.96 -4.37 -2.41
CA ASN A 139 -14.65 -4.22 -0.99
C ASN A 139 -13.38 -3.38 -0.75
N ASN A 140 -12.50 -3.28 -1.75
CA ASN A 140 -11.22 -2.60 -1.63
C ASN A 140 -11.23 -1.24 -2.33
N VAL A 141 -10.51 -0.29 -1.73
CA VAL A 141 -10.15 1.01 -2.33
C VAL A 141 -8.69 0.92 -2.75
N ASP A 142 -8.41 1.25 -4.01
CA ASP A 142 -7.02 1.30 -4.48
C ASP A 142 -6.49 2.71 -4.27
N ILE A 143 -5.30 2.83 -3.69
CA ILE A 143 -4.56 4.08 -3.56
C ILE A 143 -3.20 3.83 -4.20
N VAL A 144 -2.78 4.72 -5.08
CA VAL A 144 -1.45 4.69 -5.71
C VAL A 144 -0.67 5.88 -5.17
N LEU A 145 0.49 5.62 -4.59
CA LEU A 145 1.35 6.63 -3.97
C LEU A 145 2.77 6.43 -4.48
N THR A 146 3.48 7.53 -4.69
CA THR A 146 4.94 7.49 -4.80
C THR A 146 5.57 7.05 -3.48
N GLU A 147 6.82 6.60 -3.50
CA GLU A 147 7.55 6.24 -2.27
C GLU A 147 7.57 7.39 -1.24
N LYS A 148 7.70 8.64 -1.70
CA LYS A 148 7.70 9.81 -0.82
C LYS A 148 6.33 10.08 -0.20
N GLU A 149 5.26 9.93 -0.98
CA GLU A 149 3.89 10.08 -0.47
C GLU A 149 3.54 8.94 0.50
N ALA A 150 3.91 7.70 0.15
CA ALA A 150 3.74 6.54 1.01
C ALA A 150 4.45 6.72 2.36
N ALA A 151 5.71 7.17 2.34
CA ALA A 151 6.45 7.49 3.56
C ALA A 151 5.81 8.63 4.35
N ALA A 152 5.35 9.70 3.70
CA ALA A 152 4.70 10.83 4.38
C ALA A 152 3.39 10.42 5.05
N VAL A 153 2.57 9.62 4.38
CA VAL A 153 1.32 9.09 4.94
C VAL A 153 1.61 8.12 6.08
N ALA A 154 2.57 7.20 5.92
CA ALA A 154 2.99 6.27 6.96
C ALA A 154 3.43 7.01 8.23
N ASN A 155 4.32 8.00 8.12
CA ASN A 155 4.77 8.82 9.26
C ASN A 155 3.60 9.56 9.94
N SER A 156 2.62 10.04 9.17
CA SER A 156 1.45 10.72 9.75
C SER A 156 0.56 9.75 10.54
N VAL A 157 0.33 8.54 10.02
CA VAL A 157 -0.47 7.51 10.68
C VAL A 157 0.24 7.00 11.94
N GLU A 158 1.55 6.80 11.86
CA GLU A 158 2.44 6.53 13.00
C GLU A 158 2.28 7.58 14.13
N LEU A 159 2.44 8.86 13.79
CA LEU A 159 2.31 9.95 14.76
C LEU A 159 0.93 9.99 15.42
N ASP A 160 -0.12 9.72 14.65
CA ASP A 160 -1.47 9.66 15.19
C ASP A 160 -1.62 8.49 16.16
N LEU A 161 -1.10 7.29 15.81
CA LEU A 161 -1.14 6.07 16.64
C LEU A 161 -0.46 6.22 18.02
N CYS A 162 0.39 7.23 18.23
CA CYS A 162 0.92 7.57 19.56
C CYS A 162 -0.15 8.15 20.53
N GLY A 163 -1.32 8.53 20.01
CA GLY A 163 -2.47 8.99 20.79
C GLY A 163 -3.28 7.88 21.44
N TYR A 164 -4.39 8.23 22.10
CA TYR A 164 -5.36 7.27 22.60
C TYR A 164 -6.54 7.16 21.63
N PHE A 165 -6.76 5.97 21.09
CA PHE A 165 -7.91 5.65 20.25
C PHE A 165 -8.78 4.54 20.84
N GLU A 166 -10.01 4.43 20.34
CA GLU A 166 -10.83 3.23 20.54
C GLU A 166 -10.15 2.02 19.87
N PRO A 167 -10.19 0.80 20.46
CA PRO A 167 -9.45 -0.37 19.96
C PRO A 167 -9.71 -0.72 18.49
N GLU A 168 -10.92 -0.46 17.98
CA GLU A 168 -11.26 -0.69 16.58
C GLU A 168 -10.52 0.28 15.64
N THR A 169 -10.38 1.55 16.03
CA THR A 169 -9.69 2.57 15.22
C THR A 169 -8.19 2.29 15.18
N GLU A 170 -7.62 1.93 16.33
CA GLU A 170 -6.22 1.52 16.43
C GLU A 170 -5.92 0.33 15.50
N ALA A 171 -6.76 -0.72 15.54
CA ALA A 171 -6.59 -1.90 14.68
C ALA A 171 -6.67 -1.55 13.17
N LEU A 172 -7.56 -0.64 12.78
CA LEU A 172 -7.68 -0.20 11.38
C LEU A 172 -6.46 0.60 10.92
N LEU A 173 -5.96 1.51 11.75
CA LEU A 173 -4.78 2.32 11.44
C LEU A 173 -3.51 1.47 11.39
N SER A 174 -3.32 0.55 12.34
CA SER A 174 -2.21 -0.41 12.32
C SER A 174 -2.25 -1.29 11.07
N SER A 175 -3.42 -1.83 10.72
CA SER A 175 -3.58 -2.62 9.49
C SER A 175 -3.35 -1.79 8.21
N ALA A 176 -3.60 -0.48 8.24
CA ALA A 176 -3.27 0.41 7.13
C ALA A 176 -1.76 0.66 7.06
N LEU A 177 -1.12 0.90 8.21
CA LEU A 177 0.32 1.16 8.32
C LEU A 177 1.16 -0.02 7.79
N GLU A 178 0.77 -1.26 8.11
CA GLU A 178 1.41 -2.49 7.62
C GLU A 178 1.46 -2.61 6.09
N LYS A 179 0.59 -1.91 5.36
CA LYS A 179 0.54 -1.97 3.89
C LYS A 179 1.55 -1.04 3.21
N PHE A 180 2.16 -0.11 3.96
CA PHE A 180 3.22 0.76 3.44
C PHE A 180 4.56 0.05 3.52
N ALA A 181 5.09 -0.38 2.36
CA ALA A 181 6.44 -0.93 2.28
C ALA A 181 7.47 0.19 2.53
N GLY A 182 8.42 -0.05 3.45
CA GLY A 182 9.52 0.89 3.71
C GLY A 182 9.23 1.98 4.75
N ALA A 183 8.34 1.73 5.71
CA ALA A 183 8.27 2.58 6.91
C ALA A 183 9.70 2.71 7.50
N PRO A 184 10.17 3.92 7.79
CA PRO A 184 11.54 4.13 8.21
C PRO A 184 11.74 3.45 9.57
N CYS A 185 12.69 2.53 9.66
CA CYS A 185 13.04 1.93 10.94
C CYS A 185 14.28 2.60 11.54
N THR A 186 14.26 2.78 12.85
CA THR A 186 15.41 3.20 13.64
C THR A 186 15.99 1.99 14.35
N ALA A 187 17.28 1.81 14.13
CA ALA A 187 18.15 0.95 14.89
C ALA A 187 18.24 1.44 16.35
N ILE A 188 17.72 0.65 17.30
CA ILE A 188 17.76 0.96 18.73
C ILE A 188 18.51 -0.10 19.54
N GLN A 189 18.97 0.30 20.71
CA GLN A 189 19.52 -0.60 21.73
C GLN A 189 18.75 -0.43 23.03
N THR A 190 18.43 -1.53 23.68
CA THR A 190 17.87 -1.51 25.02
C THR A 190 18.73 -2.31 25.98
N ILE A 191 18.82 -1.86 27.24
CA ILE A 191 19.52 -2.55 28.31
C ILE A 191 18.50 -2.99 29.36
N THR A 192 18.62 -4.24 29.80
CA THR A 192 17.82 -4.80 30.90
C THR A 192 18.76 -5.33 31.98
N CYS A 193 18.49 -4.97 33.24
CA CYS A 193 19.18 -5.52 34.40
C CYS A 193 18.38 -6.70 34.97
N HIS A 194 19.00 -7.88 35.09
CA HIS A 194 18.36 -9.10 35.59
C HIS A 194 18.72 -9.43 37.04
N GLY A 195 19.73 -8.76 37.58
CA GLY A 195 20.27 -9.06 38.90
C GLY A 195 21.59 -8.36 39.15
N ARG A 196 22.30 -8.84 40.17
CA ARG A 196 23.62 -8.31 40.50
C ARG A 196 24.62 -8.73 39.44
N ASP A 197 25.14 -7.74 38.71
CA ASP A 197 26.15 -7.93 37.66
C ASP A 197 25.70 -8.87 36.54
N ASP A 198 24.42 -8.76 36.16
CA ASP A 198 23.77 -9.58 35.14
C ASP A 198 22.86 -8.69 34.29
N TYR A 199 23.30 -8.42 33.06
CA TYR A 199 22.67 -7.48 32.14
C TYR A 199 22.45 -8.15 30.78
N SER A 200 21.46 -7.67 30.03
CA SER A 200 21.31 -7.97 28.62
C SER A 200 21.20 -6.71 27.80
N VAL A 201 21.83 -6.70 26.62
CA VAL A 201 21.56 -5.74 25.56
C VAL A 201 20.72 -6.40 24.48
N TRP A 202 19.75 -5.67 23.96
CA TRP A 202 18.92 -6.10 22.84
C TRP A 202 18.97 -5.04 21.74
N ASN A 203 19.43 -5.45 20.55
CA ASN A 203 19.53 -4.61 19.36
C ASN A 203 18.37 -4.96 18.42
N VAL A 204 17.61 -3.96 17.98
CA VAL A 204 16.47 -4.17 17.10
C VAL A 204 16.22 -2.94 16.23
N GLU A 205 15.65 -3.15 15.05
CA GLU A 205 15.08 -2.08 14.24
C GLU A 205 13.60 -1.96 14.56
N ILE A 206 13.17 -0.77 15.02
CA ILE A 206 11.77 -0.46 15.29
C ILE A 206 11.31 0.67 14.37
N PRO A 207 10.01 0.85 14.13
CA PRO A 207 9.50 2.03 13.43
C PRO A 207 10.04 3.34 14.05
N SER A 208 10.47 4.28 13.19
CA SER A 208 11.22 5.46 13.61
C SER A 208 10.40 6.39 14.52
N ASP A 209 9.09 6.41 14.36
CA ASP A 209 8.19 7.18 15.22
C ASP A 209 8.15 6.66 16.65
N MET A 210 8.21 5.35 16.85
CA MET A 210 8.18 4.69 18.14
C MET A 210 9.44 5.08 18.90
N PHE A 211 10.59 5.09 18.23
CA PHE A 211 11.81 5.68 18.75
C PHE A 211 11.62 7.16 19.13
N ARG A 212 11.09 8.01 18.22
CA ARG A 212 10.86 9.43 18.51
C ARG A 212 9.89 9.67 19.66
N SER A 213 8.87 8.82 19.81
CA SER A 213 7.89 8.87 20.89
C SER A 213 8.54 8.58 22.24
N ILE A 214 9.46 7.62 22.29
CA ILE A 214 10.22 7.30 23.52
C ILE A 214 11.17 8.47 23.86
N VAL A 215 11.89 9.00 22.87
CA VAL A 215 12.87 10.07 23.09
C VAL A 215 12.22 11.44 23.35
N ARG A 216 10.95 11.63 22.98
CA ARG A 216 10.16 12.82 23.37
C ARG A 216 9.87 12.88 24.87
N GLU A 217 9.87 11.76 25.56
CA GLU A 217 9.80 11.75 27.03
C GLU A 217 11.13 12.23 27.61
N ALA A 218 11.10 12.85 28.80
CA ALA A 218 12.34 13.29 29.44
C ALA A 218 13.23 12.08 29.74
N ALA A 219 14.51 12.16 29.35
CA ALA A 219 15.51 11.15 29.71
C ALA A 219 15.51 10.95 31.23
N GLU A 220 15.37 9.70 31.66
CA GLU A 220 15.35 9.34 33.08
C GLU A 220 16.71 9.63 33.72
N LYS A 221 17.80 9.34 32.99
CA LYS A 221 19.16 9.55 33.46
C LYS A 221 20.12 9.77 32.29
N ILE A 222 21.07 10.68 32.47
CA ILE A 222 22.13 10.99 31.51
C ILE A 222 23.48 10.86 32.21
N GLY A 223 24.44 10.19 31.59
CA GLY A 223 25.77 10.00 32.17
C GLY A 223 26.69 9.16 31.30
N THR A 224 27.78 8.69 31.88
CA THR A 224 28.58 7.63 31.25
C THR A 224 27.82 6.31 31.28
N LEU A 225 28.09 5.43 30.31
CA LEU A 225 27.47 4.10 30.27
C LEU A 225 27.68 3.33 31.58
N GLU A 226 28.86 3.48 32.19
CA GLU A 226 29.21 2.86 33.47
C GLU A 226 28.32 3.33 34.63
N GLU A 227 28.07 4.65 34.73
CA GLU A 227 27.21 5.26 35.75
C GLU A 227 25.72 4.94 35.56
N LEU A 228 25.30 4.79 34.31
CA LEU A 228 23.93 4.42 33.96
C LEU A 228 23.66 2.97 34.38
N MET A 229 24.49 2.02 33.92
CA MET A 229 24.33 0.60 34.24
C MET A 229 24.47 0.32 35.74
N SER A 230 25.45 0.92 36.43
CA SER A 230 25.59 0.78 37.90
C SER A 230 24.40 1.33 38.68
N GLY A 231 23.64 2.24 38.07
CA GLY A 231 22.48 2.88 38.70
C GLY A 231 21.19 2.11 38.52
N MET A 232 21.17 1.02 37.74
CA MET A 232 19.97 0.20 37.56
C MET A 232 19.67 -0.59 38.84
N ASP A 233 18.43 -0.54 39.30
CA ASP A 233 18.00 -1.29 40.48
C ASP A 233 17.57 -2.72 40.07
N PRO A 234 18.27 -3.77 40.52
CA PRO A 234 17.89 -5.15 40.20
C PRO A 234 16.61 -5.61 40.94
N THR A 235 16.07 -4.79 41.86
CA THR A 235 14.90 -5.15 42.67
C THR A 235 13.57 -4.59 42.15
N SER A 236 13.58 -3.67 41.18
CA SER A 236 12.38 -3.10 40.57
C SER A 236 11.71 -4.01 39.52
N GLY A 237 12.27 -5.20 39.27
CA GLY A 237 11.89 -6.06 38.15
C GLY A 237 12.77 -5.77 36.94
N CYS A 238 12.86 -6.70 35.98
CA CYS A 238 13.71 -6.61 34.78
C CYS A 238 13.32 -5.40 33.89
N GLU A 239 13.70 -4.21 34.32
CA GLU A 239 13.33 -2.95 33.72
C GLU A 239 14.21 -2.69 32.50
N MET A 240 13.58 -2.75 31.33
CA MET A 240 14.20 -2.42 30.05
C MET A 240 14.30 -0.89 29.92
N ARG A 241 15.45 -0.42 29.46
CA ARG A 241 15.72 1.00 29.18
C ARG A 241 16.23 1.16 27.75
N LEU A 242 15.67 2.10 27.01
CA LEU A 242 16.23 2.51 25.71
C LEU A 242 17.53 3.29 25.96
N LEU A 243 18.58 2.90 25.24
CA LEU A 243 19.89 3.55 25.27
C LEU A 243 20.06 4.40 24.00
N THR A 244 20.43 5.67 24.20
CA THR A 244 20.72 6.61 23.10
C THR A 244 22.03 7.32 23.39
N ARG A 245 22.85 7.55 22.36
CA ARG A 245 24.11 8.29 22.49
C ARG A 245 23.87 9.77 22.19
N MET A 246 24.32 10.64 23.09
CA MET A 246 24.21 12.09 22.94
C MET A 246 25.40 12.65 22.16
N LYS A 247 25.22 13.83 21.56
CA LYS A 247 26.27 14.52 20.77
C LYS A 247 27.54 14.83 21.56
N ASP A 248 27.43 15.01 22.87
CA ASP A 248 28.57 15.26 23.76
C ASP A 248 29.33 13.98 24.17
N GLY A 249 28.91 12.82 23.65
CA GLY A 249 29.51 11.52 23.92
C GLY A 249 28.98 10.83 25.18
N ARG A 250 28.05 11.44 25.91
CA ARG A 250 27.33 10.77 27.01
C ARG A 250 26.20 9.89 26.47
N PHE A 251 25.61 9.10 27.36
CA PHE A 251 24.48 8.25 27.07
C PHE A 251 23.25 8.72 27.85
N ALA A 252 22.07 8.46 27.31
CA ALA A 252 20.78 8.70 27.93
C ALA A 252 20.00 7.38 28.06
N PHE A 253 19.34 7.20 29.21
CA PHE A 253 18.33 6.17 29.44
C PHE A 253 16.94 6.78 29.35
N PHE A 254 16.09 6.17 28.54
CA PHE A 254 14.67 6.46 28.49
C PHE A 254 13.87 5.30 29.06
N THR A 255 12.92 5.62 29.92
CA THR A 255 11.91 4.65 30.36
C THR A 255 11.00 4.34 29.18
N ILE A 256 10.73 3.07 28.93
CA ILE A 256 9.74 2.66 27.92
C ILE A 256 8.34 2.83 28.55
N PRO A 257 7.48 3.72 28.01
CA PRO A 257 6.12 3.89 28.53
C PRO A 257 5.30 2.60 28.43
N GLU A 258 4.44 2.31 29.41
CA GLU A 258 3.60 1.10 29.40
C GLU A 258 2.69 1.01 28.16
N ARG A 259 2.25 2.16 27.62
CA ARG A 259 1.51 2.25 26.35
C ARG A 259 2.29 1.73 25.14
N MET A 260 3.61 1.62 25.24
CA MET A 260 4.52 1.13 24.20
C MET A 260 5.05 -0.29 24.48
N ASN A 261 4.27 -1.11 25.21
CA ASN A 261 4.54 -2.54 25.38
C ASN A 261 4.64 -3.33 24.06
N ALA A 262 4.21 -2.75 22.93
CA ALA A 262 4.39 -3.28 21.58
C ALA A 262 5.87 -3.51 21.19
N LEU A 263 6.83 -2.89 21.90
CA LEU A 263 8.25 -3.24 21.77
C LEU A 263 8.51 -4.74 21.99
N ARG A 264 7.69 -5.40 22.81
CA ARG A 264 7.77 -6.84 23.04
C ARG A 264 7.42 -7.67 21.80
N ASP A 265 6.59 -7.13 20.90
CA ASP A 265 6.23 -7.80 19.64
C ASP A 265 7.43 -7.90 18.69
N TYR A 266 8.48 -7.10 18.93
CA TYR A 266 9.74 -7.15 18.21
C TYR A 266 10.77 -8.08 18.87
N GLU A 267 10.53 -8.67 20.05
CA GLU A 267 11.52 -9.49 20.80
C GLU A 267 12.19 -10.58 19.94
N THR A 268 11.47 -11.11 18.94
CA THR A 268 11.98 -12.15 18.02
C THR A 268 12.74 -11.62 16.81
N GLN A 269 12.75 -10.31 16.57
CA GLN A 269 13.31 -9.66 15.38
C GLN A 269 14.73 -9.11 15.60
N GLY A 270 15.19 -9.03 16.85
CA GLY A 270 16.50 -8.47 17.22
C GLY A 270 17.54 -9.51 17.65
N SER A 271 18.74 -9.02 17.97
CA SER A 271 19.80 -9.82 18.61
C SER A 271 19.88 -9.49 20.09
N SER A 272 20.04 -10.52 20.93
CA SER A 272 20.22 -10.33 22.38
C SER A 272 21.50 -10.98 22.85
N THR A 273 22.30 -10.20 23.59
CA THR A 273 23.49 -10.66 24.29
C THR A 273 23.26 -10.46 25.79
N ARG A 274 23.57 -11.46 26.62
CA ARG A 274 23.47 -11.42 28.09
C ARG A 274 24.82 -11.76 28.70
N GLY A 275 25.22 -11.01 29.72
CA GLY A 275 26.53 -11.15 30.34
C GLY A 275 26.71 -10.26 31.56
N ASP A 276 27.93 -10.25 32.08
CA ASP A 276 28.32 -9.30 33.11
C ASP A 276 28.41 -7.88 32.55
N LYS A 277 28.58 -6.89 33.44
CA LYS A 277 28.62 -5.48 33.04
C LYS A 277 29.71 -5.18 32.01
N GLU A 278 30.90 -5.76 32.19
CA GLU A 278 32.05 -5.49 31.31
C GLU A 278 31.81 -6.06 29.90
N GLN A 279 31.23 -7.25 29.82
CA GLN A 279 30.84 -7.90 28.57
C GLN A 279 29.79 -7.08 27.81
N ILE A 280 28.73 -6.62 28.49
CA ILE A 280 27.67 -5.84 27.84
C ILE A 280 28.16 -4.46 27.42
N MET A 281 29.01 -3.82 28.22
CA MET A 281 29.63 -2.57 27.80
C MET A 281 30.45 -2.75 26.53
N ALA A 282 31.24 -3.82 26.41
CA ALA A 282 32.04 -4.09 25.20
C ALA A 282 31.16 -4.29 23.96
N GLU A 283 30.02 -4.98 24.10
CA GLU A 283 29.08 -5.24 23.00
C GLU A 283 28.42 -3.97 22.44
N ILE A 284 28.12 -2.99 23.30
CA ILE A 284 27.54 -1.70 22.90
C ILE A 284 28.51 -0.89 22.01
N PHE A 285 29.81 -1.21 22.02
CA PHE A 285 30.83 -0.50 21.23
C PHE A 285 31.20 -1.17 19.91
N THR A 286 30.74 -2.40 19.62
CA THR A 286 31.35 -3.19 18.54
C THR A 286 30.61 -3.17 17.20
N ASP A 287 29.28 -3.08 17.13
CA ASP A 287 28.61 -3.43 15.85
C ASP A 287 27.32 -2.65 15.49
N TRP A 288 26.91 -1.65 16.29
CA TRP A 288 25.65 -0.95 16.06
C TRP A 288 25.79 0.52 16.47
N GLU A 289 25.69 1.46 15.52
CA GLU A 289 25.63 2.88 15.88
C GLU A 289 24.24 3.15 16.47
N PRO A 290 24.13 3.44 17.79
CA PRO A 290 22.84 3.79 18.37
C PRO A 290 22.33 5.06 17.71
N ALA A 291 21.02 5.13 17.49
CA ALA A 291 20.38 6.32 16.95
C ALA A 291 20.86 7.59 17.68
N GLU A 292 21.29 8.60 16.91
CA GLU A 292 21.63 9.91 17.43
C GLU A 292 20.35 10.74 17.62
N GLU A 293 20.35 11.66 18.58
CA GLU A 293 19.23 12.59 18.75
C GLU A 293 18.94 13.35 17.43
N PRO A 294 17.68 13.38 16.94
CA PRO A 294 17.33 14.06 15.70
C PRO A 294 17.63 15.57 15.79
N GLU A 295 18.14 16.13 14.70
CA GLU A 295 18.86 17.40 14.70
C GLU A 295 18.03 18.68 14.90
N ASP A 296 16.71 18.62 14.89
CA ASP A 296 15.87 19.83 14.88
C ASP A 296 14.54 19.63 15.59
N GLU A 297 14.45 19.82 16.92
CA GLU A 297 13.17 20.15 17.59
C GLU A 297 13.31 20.66 19.05
N LEU A 298 14.42 21.29 19.44
CA LEU A 298 14.69 21.68 20.85
C LEU A 298 14.95 23.17 21.09
N ASP A 299 14.20 24.05 20.43
CA ASP A 299 14.12 25.48 20.77
C ASP A 299 12.67 25.93 21.06
N ARG A 300 11.84 25.06 21.67
CA ARG A 300 10.53 25.42 22.23
C ARG A 300 10.23 24.74 23.56
#